data_AF-A0A158GE11-F1
#
_entry.id   AF-A0A158GE11-F1
#
_cell.length_a   1.000
_cell.length_b   1.000
_cell.length_c   1.000
_cell.angle_alpha   90.00
_cell.angle_beta   90.00
_cell.angle_gamma   90.00
#
_symmetry.space_group_name_H-M   'P 1'
#
loop_
_entity.id
_entity.type
_entity.pdbx_description
1 polymer ?
#
loop_
_entity_poly.entity_id
_entity_poly.type
_entity_poly.pdbx_seq_one_letter_code
_entity_poly.pdbx_strand_id
1 'polypeptide(L)' 'MPRIANLAAEPAYSSINRLLLRNPAIANMLDLCAVSIPCHAPEDATVALMLMGRHMFDRRLLAIGIGVEAVVRRNN' A
#
# COMPACT_ATOMS: atom_id res chain seq x y z
N MET A 1 3.48 -9.60 -10.70
CA MET A 1 3.53 -8.18 -11.11
C MET A 1 4.03 -8.08 -12.55
N PRO A 2 3.57 -7.11 -13.36
CA PRO A 2 4.04 -6.95 -14.74
C PRO A 2 5.53 -6.54 -14.74
N ARG A 3 6.28 -6.99 -15.75
CA ARG A 3 7.66 -6.52 -15.96
C ARG A 3 7.63 -5.06 -16.41
N ILE A 4 8.61 -4.26 -15.98
CA ILE A 4 8.72 -2.83 -16.36
C ILE A 4 8.76 -2.66 -17.88
N ALA A 5 9.43 -3.56 -18.60
CA ALA A 5 9.47 -3.55 -20.07
C ALA A 5 8.08 -3.61 -20.72
N ASN A 6 7.08 -4.20 -20.04
CA ASN A 6 5.71 -4.31 -20.55
C ASN A 6 4.90 -3.00 -20.40
N LEU A 7 5.48 -1.96 -19.79
CA LEU A 7 4.82 -0.69 -19.51
C LEU A 7 5.20 0.43 -20.51
N ALA A 8 5.93 0.11 -21.58
CA ALA A 8 6.38 1.10 -22.55
C ALA A 8 5.23 1.77 -23.33
N ALA A 9 4.12 1.06 -23.53
CA ALA A 9 2.94 1.58 -24.22
C ALA A 9 1.97 2.27 -23.25
N GLU A 10 1.51 3.48 -23.60
CA GLU A 10 0.63 4.30 -22.76
C GLU A 10 -0.63 3.55 -22.27
N PRO A 11 -1.37 2.78 -23.11
CA PRO A 11 -2.59 2.11 -22.65
C PRO A 11 -2.31 1.03 -21.58
N ALA A 12 -1.19 0.30 -21.73
CA ALA A 12 -0.76 -0.70 -20.77
C ALA A 12 -0.32 -0.02 -19.46
N TYR A 13 0.43 1.09 -19.55
CA TYR A 13 0.82 1.88 -18.39
C TYR A 13 -0.41 2.43 -17.64
N SER A 14 -1.31 3.11 -18.35
CA SER A 14 -2.48 3.78 -17.79
C SER A 14 -3.42 2.81 -17.05
N SER A 15 -3.68 1.64 -17.64
CA SER A 15 -4.50 0.61 -17.01
C SER A 15 -3.86 0.02 -15.75
N ILE A 16 -2.57 -0.34 -15.80
CA ILE A 16 -1.85 -0.94 -14.68
C ILE A 16 -1.63 0.10 -13.56
N ASN A 17 -1.26 1.33 -13.91
CA ASN A 17 -1.03 2.40 -12.96
C ASN A 17 -2.30 2.74 -12.17
N ARG A 18 -3.47 2.76 -12.83
CA ARG A 18 -4.77 2.92 -12.12
C ARG A 18 -5.01 1.82 -11.09
N LEU A 19 -4.67 0.57 -11.40
CA LEU A 19 -4.82 -0.54 -10.45
C LEU A 19 -3.84 -0.42 -9.28
N LEU A 20 -2.57 -0.11 -9.56
CA LEU A 20 -1.54 0.09 -8.54
C LEU A 20 -1.86 1.28 -7.62
N LEU A 21 -2.44 2.35 -8.18
CA LEU A 21 -2.74 3.56 -7.45
C LEU A 21 -4.15 3.60 -6.84
N ARG A 22 -4.97 2.54 -7.01
CA ARG A 22 -6.37 2.51 -6.54
C ARG A 22 -6.52 2.98 -5.09
N ASN A 23 -5.61 2.57 -4.22
CA ASN A 23 -5.60 2.96 -2.81
C ASN A 23 -4.76 4.23 -2.57
N PRO A 24 -3.46 4.31 -2.92
CA PRO A 24 -2.64 5.47 -2.57
C PRO A 24 -3.07 6.77 -3.25
N ALA A 25 -3.75 6.73 -4.40
CA ALA A 25 -4.28 7.94 -5.02
C ALA A 25 -5.28 8.68 -4.12
N ILE A 26 -6.07 7.95 -3.32
CA ILE A 26 -7.01 8.54 -2.36
C ILE A 26 -6.24 9.33 -1.29
N ALA A 27 -5.19 8.74 -0.73
CA ALA A 27 -4.37 9.39 0.29
C ALA A 27 -3.69 10.65 -0.26
N ASN A 28 -3.11 10.55 -1.46
CA ASN A 28 -2.44 11.68 -2.12
C ASN A 28 -3.42 12.82 -2.42
N MET A 29 -4.60 12.51 -2.97
CA MET A 29 -5.59 13.52 -3.36
C MET A 29 -6.18 14.26 -2.15
N LEU A 30 -6.30 13.59 -1.01
CA LEU A 30 -6.86 14.15 0.22
C LEU A 30 -5.79 14.67 1.20
N ASP A 31 -4.52 14.70 0.78
CA ASP A 31 -3.39 15.13 1.61
C ASP A 31 -3.31 14.39 2.95
N LEU A 32 -3.54 13.08 2.91
CA LEU A 32 -3.54 12.18 4.06
C LEU A 32 -2.17 11.51 4.23
N CYS A 33 -1.83 11.11 5.45
CA CYS A 33 -0.70 10.22 5.69
C CYS A 33 -1.14 8.75 5.49
N ALA A 34 -0.23 7.89 5.03
CA ALA A 34 -0.50 6.46 4.84
C ALA A 34 0.73 5.59 5.14
N VAL A 35 0.52 4.36 5.60
CA VAL A 35 1.57 3.37 5.86
C VAL A 35 1.17 1.99 5.33
N SER A 36 2.11 1.25 4.74
CA SER A 36 1.91 -0.11 4.25
C SER A 36 2.59 -1.12 5.17
N ILE A 37 1.83 -2.10 5.65
CA ILE A 37 2.29 -3.15 6.57
C ILE A 37 2.35 -4.47 5.79
N PRO A 38 3.51 -5.15 5.70
CA PRO A 38 3.60 -6.47 5.07
C PRO A 38 2.66 -7.47 5.74
N CYS A 39 1.87 -8.18 4.93
CA CYS A 39 0.85 -9.11 5.41
C CYS A 39 0.86 -10.44 4.63
N HIS A 40 2.03 -10.91 4.25
CA HIS A 40 2.25 -12.18 3.55
C HIS A 40 3.20 -13.07 4.35
N ALA A 41 3.13 -14.39 4.14
CA ALA A 41 4.15 -15.31 4.61
C ALA A 41 5.45 -15.11 3.80
N PRO A 42 6.65 -15.43 4.35
CA PRO A 42 7.93 -15.19 3.66
C PRO A 42 8.04 -15.81 2.26
N GLU A 43 7.40 -16.95 2.05
CA GLU A 43 7.44 -17.72 0.79
C GLU A 43 6.35 -17.29 -0.21
N ASP A 44 5.40 -16.45 0.22
CA ASP A 44 4.27 -16.01 -0.59
C ASP A 44 4.59 -14.75 -1.40
N ALA A 45 3.74 -14.48 -2.40
CA ALA A 45 3.77 -13.22 -3.11
C ALA A 45 3.60 -12.03 -2.16
N THR A 46 4.47 -11.02 -2.31
CA THR A 46 4.47 -9.83 -1.45
C THR A 46 3.14 -9.07 -1.54
N VAL A 47 2.38 -9.08 -0.44
CA VAL A 47 1.18 -8.25 -0.25
C VAL A 47 1.28 -7.42 1.02
N ALA A 48 0.67 -6.23 1.02
CA ALA A 48 0.66 -5.33 2.15
C ALA A 48 -0.73 -4.76 2.43
N LEU A 49 -1.02 -4.54 3.70
CA LEU A 49 -2.18 -3.81 4.17
C LEU A 49 -1.82 -2.32 4.30
N MET A 50 -2.56 -1.46 3.60
CA MET A 50 -2.38 0.00 3.70
C MET A 50 -3.35 0.59 4.73
N LEU A 51 -2.81 1.36 5.68
CA LEU A 51 -3.57 2.19 6.61
C LEU A 51 -3.45 3.65 6.19
N MET A 52 -4.54 4.42 6.29
CA MET A 52 -4.56 5.87 6.03
C MET A 52 -4.97 6.61 7.30
N GLY A 53 -4.27 7.70 7.59
CA GLY A 53 -4.53 8.61 8.71
C GLY A 53 -4.87 10.00 8.20
N ARG A 54 -5.37 10.86 9.09
CA ARG A 54 -5.63 12.28 8.78
C ARG A 54 -4.33 13.00 8.40
N HIS A 55 -4.45 14.13 7.72
CA HIS A 55 -3.33 15.03 7.46
C HIS A 55 -2.50 15.29 8.73
N MET A 56 -1.17 15.15 8.64
CA MET A 56 -0.18 15.36 9.72
C MET A 56 -0.34 14.47 10.97
N PHE A 57 -1.00 13.32 10.86
CA PHE A 57 -1.22 12.39 11.99
C PHE A 57 -0.24 11.19 12.00
N ASP A 58 0.92 11.32 11.36
CA ASP A 58 1.89 10.24 11.12
C ASP A 58 2.26 9.48 12.39
N ARG A 59 2.58 10.19 13.49
CA ARG A 59 2.92 9.56 14.78
C ARG A 59 1.80 8.65 15.30
N ARG A 60 0.55 9.12 15.19
CA ARG A 60 -0.62 8.34 15.62
C ARG A 60 -0.88 7.17 14.68
N LEU A 61 -0.73 7.39 13.37
CA LEU A 61 -0.89 6.34 12.36
C LEU A 61 0.15 5.22 12.55
N LEU A 62 1.41 5.57 12.82
CA LEU A 62 2.48 4.60 13.09
C LEU A 62 2.24 3.83 14.40
N ALA A 63 1.77 4.50 15.46
CA ALA A 63 1.41 3.82 16.71
C ALA A 63 0.30 2.78 16.50
N ILE A 64 -0.70 3.10 15.70
CA ILE A 64 -1.74 2.15 15.27
C ILE A 64 -1.12 1.03 14.42
N GLY A 65 -0.24 1.38 13.49
CA GLY A 65 0.43 0.45 12.60
C GLY A 65 1.22 -0.64 13.33
N ILE A 66 1.94 -0.30 14.40
CA ILE A 66 2.66 -1.27 15.24
C ILE A 66 1.69 -2.32 15.82
N GLY A 67 0.54 -1.88 16.33
CA GLY A 67 -0.47 -2.79 16.86
C GLY A 67 -1.09 -3.69 15.78
N VAL A 68 -1.37 -3.13 14.61
CA VAL A 68 -1.92 -3.87 13.46
C VAL A 68 -0.90 -4.89 12.93
N GLU A 69 0.37 -4.51 12.81
CA GLU A 69 1.45 -5.40 12.36
C GLU A 69 1.53 -6.66 13.22
N ALA A 70 1.44 -6.51 14.55
CA ALA A 70 1.51 -7.64 15.48
C ALA A 70 0.36 -8.64 15.30
N VAL A 71 -0.82 -8.19 14.87
CA VAL A 71 -1.98 -9.07 14.61
C VAL A 71 -1.84 -9.72 13.25
N VAL A 72 -1.55 -8.92 12.23
CA VAL A 72 -1.54 -9.38 10.84
C VAL A 72 -0.38 -10.33 10.59
N ARG A 73 0.81 -10.07 11.13
CA ARG A 73 1.97 -10.96 10.94
C ARG A 73 1.95 -12.21 11.82
N ARG A 74 1.11 -12.28 12.85
CA ARG A 74 0.95 -13.48 13.69
C ARG A 74 0.03 -14.53 13.07
N ASN A 75 -0.90 -14.09 12.20
CA ASN A 75 -1.90 -14.93 11.57
C ASN A 75 -1.53 -15.34 10.12
N ASN A 76 -0.32 -14.98 9.68
CA ASN A 76 0.29 -15.38 8.40
C ASN A 76 1.50 -16.27 8.69
#